data_AF-A0A8T9SZQ0-F1
#
_entry.id   AF-A0A8T9SZQ0-F1
#
_cell.length_a   1.000
_cell.length_b   1.000
_cell.length_c   1.000
_cell.angle_alpha   90.00
_cell.angle_beta   90.00
_cell.angle_gamma   90.00
#
_symmetry.space_group_name_H-M   'P 1'
#
loop_
_entity.id
_entity.type
_entity.pdbx_description
1 polymer ?
#
loop_
_entity_poly.entity_id
_entity_poly.type
_entity_poly.pdbx_seq_one_letter_code
_entity_poly.pdbx_strand_id
1 'polypeptide(L)'
;MPESIFDQPLSDQSGRNAQRGFIYQNHLGARFCLEMLLDTSLHQVWMESHDDITLLWNTGTPEAVCEFVQVKHMELPSRWTVEKITHRDGGNAGTSLCEKSLAQSRHQEIARFRIATSYDVNDTLKPIKLPLGSPERATQHSQIQALIASISRRFNGSPPLSPKGEDITYWAENCWWEKCPDSIEALWALNIQQLNRVLQVKGLRLEIEHRDELYLQLLSKVELCSYREPYRERTNFKLERQELTDWLAERVYKFNQGLADTNSLSTKLRAAGFAAETIAAAQELKLKYLGECLSNDFCEPRTLRLLEGEILDALLALRSEKYAPGSTLSPREFHDLCAQTAKAILQGEMLHNGAIGDKPIPGFLAVGYMYQATDRCFVQFINPA
;
A
#
# COMPACT_ATOMS: atom_id res chain seq x y z
N MET A 1 41.82 -14.52 -5.00
CA MET A 1 41.34 -14.32 -3.62
C MET A 1 39.82 -14.26 -3.70
N PRO A 2 39.07 -15.02 -2.90
CA PRO A 2 37.63 -14.83 -2.84
C PRO A 2 37.34 -13.40 -2.33
N GLU A 3 36.43 -12.71 -3.01
CA GLU A 3 36.01 -11.34 -2.66
C GLU A 3 35.31 -11.34 -1.29
N SER A 4 35.39 -10.20 -0.58
CA SER A 4 34.75 -10.02 0.71
C SER A 4 33.23 -10.13 0.59
N ILE A 5 32.58 -10.72 1.59
CA ILE A 5 31.11 -10.72 1.68
C ILE A 5 30.53 -9.29 1.78
N PHE A 6 31.32 -8.31 2.22
CA PHE A 6 30.95 -6.90 2.27
C PHE A 6 31.03 -6.21 0.89
N ASP A 7 31.78 -6.79 -0.05
CA ASP A 7 31.94 -6.26 -1.41
C ASP A 7 31.01 -6.95 -2.42
N GLN A 8 30.19 -7.91 -1.96
CA GLN A 8 29.25 -8.64 -2.80
C GLN A 8 27.81 -8.19 -2.53
N PRO A 9 27.01 -7.89 -3.58
CA PRO A 9 25.59 -7.71 -3.40
C PRO A 9 24.97 -8.98 -2.82
N LEU A 10 24.02 -8.81 -1.88
CA LEU A 10 23.28 -9.93 -1.29
C LEU A 10 22.74 -10.83 -2.41
N SER A 11 23.11 -12.12 -2.35
CA SER A 11 22.79 -13.11 -3.37
C SER A 11 21.31 -13.45 -3.43
N ASP A 12 20.56 -13.17 -2.36
CA ASP A 12 19.12 -13.41 -2.27
C ASP A 12 18.39 -12.11 -1.88
N GLN A 13 17.62 -11.57 -2.84
CA GLN A 13 16.73 -10.42 -2.65
C GLN A 13 15.25 -10.82 -2.63
N SER A 14 14.94 -12.11 -2.64
CA SER A 14 13.57 -12.63 -2.79
C SER A 14 12.62 -12.10 -1.73
N GLY A 15 13.05 -12.07 -0.46
CA GLY A 15 12.26 -11.53 0.66
C GLY A 15 11.95 -10.03 0.54
N ARG A 16 12.93 -9.22 0.12
CA ARG A 16 12.74 -7.77 -0.09
C ARG A 16 11.84 -7.49 -1.29
N ASN A 17 11.96 -8.27 -2.36
CA ASN A 17 11.09 -8.17 -3.53
C ASN A 17 9.65 -8.56 -3.22
N ALA A 18 9.44 -9.61 -2.42
CA ALA A 18 8.12 -9.99 -1.93
C ALA A 18 7.48 -8.86 -1.10
N GLN A 19 8.25 -8.26 -0.18
CA GLN A 19 7.78 -7.12 0.63
C GLN A 19 7.36 -5.91 -0.22
N ARG A 20 8.18 -5.55 -1.21
CA ARG A 20 7.84 -4.48 -2.19
C ARG A 20 6.58 -4.81 -2.99
N GLY A 21 6.39 -6.07 -3.37
CA GLY A 21 5.15 -6.54 -3.99
C GLY A 21 3.91 -6.29 -3.12
N PHE A 22 3.98 -6.64 -1.84
CA PHE A 22 2.89 -6.41 -0.88
C PHE A 22 2.56 -4.93 -0.71
N ILE A 23 3.57 -4.07 -0.61
CA ILE A 23 3.36 -2.62 -0.47
C ILE A 23 2.62 -2.09 -1.70
N TYR A 24 3.09 -2.46 -2.89
CA TYR A 24 2.43 -2.06 -4.14
C TYR A 24 0.99 -2.58 -4.24
N GLN A 25 0.74 -3.83 -3.86
CA GLN A 25 -0.60 -4.41 -3.78
C GLN A 25 -1.50 -3.62 -2.82
N ASN A 26 -1.02 -3.26 -1.62
CA ASN A 26 -1.78 -2.48 -0.65
C ASN A 26 -2.14 -1.09 -1.20
N HIS A 27 -1.22 -0.44 -1.92
CA HIS A 27 -1.51 0.82 -2.61
C HIS A 27 -2.59 0.67 -3.70
N LEU A 28 -2.57 -0.42 -4.47
CA LEU A 28 -3.64 -0.72 -5.43
C LEU A 28 -4.97 -1.05 -4.72
N GLY A 29 -4.94 -1.78 -3.61
CA GLY A 29 -6.11 -2.03 -2.78
C GLY A 29 -6.74 -0.74 -2.26
N ALA A 30 -5.92 0.21 -1.79
CA ALA A 30 -6.37 1.55 -1.39
C ALA A 30 -6.97 2.32 -2.57
N ARG A 31 -6.38 2.21 -3.77
CA ARG A 31 -6.96 2.78 -4.99
C ARG A 31 -8.35 2.21 -5.28
N PHE A 32 -8.51 0.88 -5.23
CA PHE A 32 -9.81 0.23 -5.44
C PHE A 32 -10.84 0.63 -4.38
N CYS A 33 -10.41 0.88 -3.14
CA CYS A 33 -11.28 1.43 -2.11
C CYS A 33 -11.76 2.85 -2.46
N LEU A 34 -10.88 3.70 -3.02
CA LEU A 34 -11.27 5.04 -3.47
C LEU A 34 -12.17 4.98 -4.71
N GLU A 35 -11.88 4.11 -5.67
CA GLU A 35 -12.74 3.83 -6.83
C GLU A 35 -14.11 3.34 -6.37
N MET A 36 -14.16 2.42 -5.40
CA MET A 36 -15.39 1.98 -4.76
C MET A 36 -16.16 3.20 -4.24
N LEU A 37 -15.55 4.10 -3.48
CA LEU A 37 -16.25 5.29 -2.98
C LEU A 37 -16.79 6.24 -4.07
N LEU A 38 -16.26 6.19 -5.30
CA LEU A 38 -16.69 6.98 -6.45
C LEU A 38 -17.73 6.28 -7.34
N ASP A 39 -17.60 4.97 -7.53
CA ASP A 39 -18.45 4.15 -8.41
C ASP A 39 -19.36 3.26 -7.57
N THR A 40 -20.67 3.50 -7.64
CA THR A 40 -21.70 2.74 -6.88
C THR A 40 -21.85 1.29 -7.30
N SER A 41 -21.35 0.90 -8.47
CA SER A 41 -21.39 -0.49 -8.94
C SER A 41 -20.35 -1.37 -8.22
N LEU A 42 -19.20 -0.82 -7.84
CA LEU A 42 -18.24 -1.51 -6.98
C LEU A 42 -18.73 -1.43 -5.53
N HIS A 43 -18.92 -2.58 -4.88
CA HIS A 43 -19.49 -2.62 -3.52
C HIS A 43 -18.63 -3.35 -2.50
N GLN A 44 -17.68 -4.19 -2.91
CA GLN A 44 -16.68 -4.76 -2.01
C GLN A 44 -15.30 -4.87 -2.66
N VAL A 45 -14.26 -4.71 -1.85
CA VAL A 45 -12.85 -4.96 -2.19
C VAL A 45 -12.29 -5.98 -1.21
N TRP A 46 -11.77 -7.10 -1.72
CA TRP A 46 -11.28 -8.22 -0.91
C TRP A 46 -9.77 -8.37 -1.09
N MET A 47 -9.03 -8.41 0.01
CA MET A 47 -7.57 -8.61 0.04
C MET A 47 -7.27 -10.09 0.34
N GLU A 48 -7.35 -10.98 -0.66
CA GLU A 48 -7.34 -12.43 -0.41
C GLU A 48 -5.98 -13.03 -0.05
N SER A 49 -4.99 -12.84 -0.91
CA SER A 49 -3.65 -13.44 -0.79
C SER A 49 -2.60 -12.61 -1.54
N HIS A 50 -1.33 -13.05 -1.47
CA HIS A 50 -0.23 -12.41 -2.21
C HIS A 50 -0.61 -12.27 -3.70
N ASP A 51 -0.53 -11.04 -4.22
CA ASP A 51 -0.86 -10.66 -5.60
C ASP A 51 -2.34 -10.78 -6.01
N ASP A 52 -3.28 -11.10 -5.12
CA ASP A 52 -4.69 -11.28 -5.47
C ASP A 52 -5.60 -10.30 -4.71
N ILE A 53 -6.35 -9.49 -5.47
CA ILE A 53 -7.43 -8.63 -4.95
C ILE A 53 -8.70 -9.02 -5.70
N THR A 54 -9.81 -9.20 -4.99
CA THR A 54 -11.10 -9.49 -5.64
C THR A 54 -12.05 -8.30 -5.49
N LEU A 55 -12.64 -7.90 -6.62
CA LEU A 55 -13.59 -6.79 -6.70
C LEU A 55 -14.98 -7.33 -7.00
N LEU A 56 -15.95 -6.95 -6.19
CA LEU A 56 -17.33 -7.39 -6.31
C LEU A 56 -18.16 -6.27 -6.91
N TRP A 57 -18.71 -6.54 -8.09
CA TRP A 57 -19.46 -5.56 -8.86
C TRP A 57 -20.95 -5.92 -8.90
N ASN A 58 -21.79 -4.92 -8.66
CA ASN A 58 -23.21 -4.96 -8.92
C ASN A 58 -23.47 -4.22 -10.25
N THR A 59 -23.61 -5.00 -11.32
CA THR A 59 -23.80 -4.49 -12.68
C THR A 59 -25.25 -4.20 -13.03
N GLY A 60 -26.18 -4.26 -12.06
CA GLY A 60 -27.62 -4.11 -12.30
C GLY A 60 -28.25 -5.29 -13.08
N THR A 61 -27.46 -6.33 -13.36
CA THR A 61 -27.89 -7.61 -13.90
C THR A 61 -28.17 -8.61 -12.76
N PRO A 62 -28.96 -9.67 -12.99
CA PRO A 62 -29.19 -10.71 -11.99
C PRO A 62 -27.91 -11.43 -11.56
N GLU A 63 -26.94 -11.52 -12.47
CA GLU A 63 -25.66 -12.15 -12.24
C GLU A 63 -24.68 -11.15 -11.62
N ALA A 64 -24.16 -11.49 -10.44
CA ALA A 64 -23.06 -10.76 -9.82
C ALA A 64 -21.76 -11.02 -10.59
N VAL A 65 -20.89 -10.03 -10.62
CA VAL A 65 -19.58 -10.09 -11.28
C VAL A 65 -18.49 -10.06 -10.22
N CYS A 66 -17.63 -11.07 -10.25
CA CYS A 66 -16.40 -11.14 -9.47
C CYS A 66 -15.22 -10.85 -10.40
N GLU A 67 -14.50 -9.76 -10.17
CA GLU A 67 -13.29 -9.45 -10.91
C GLU A 67 -12.05 -9.80 -10.06
N PHE A 68 -11.27 -10.75 -10.55
CA PHE A 68 -10.04 -11.21 -9.93
C PHE A 68 -8.87 -10.39 -10.47
N VAL A 69 -8.32 -9.53 -9.61
CA VAL A 69 -7.19 -8.67 -9.93
C VAL A 69 -5.90 -9.33 -9.48
N GLN A 70 -5.08 -9.70 -10.45
CA GLN A 70 -3.75 -10.22 -10.22
C GLN A 70 -2.72 -9.09 -10.35
N VAL A 71 -2.15 -8.68 -9.21
CA VAL A 71 -1.14 -7.63 -9.13
C VAL A 71 0.24 -8.21 -9.44
N LYS A 72 1.03 -7.51 -10.26
CA LYS A 72 2.44 -7.85 -10.51
C LYS A 72 3.31 -6.60 -10.46
N HIS A 73 4.06 -6.47 -9.38
CA HIS A 73 5.12 -5.48 -9.24
C HIS A 73 6.46 -6.21 -9.17
N MET A 74 7.17 -6.25 -10.30
CA MET A 74 8.46 -6.91 -10.42
C MET A 74 9.35 -6.07 -11.32
N GLU A 75 10.62 -5.87 -10.95
CA GLU A 75 11.63 -5.37 -11.88
C GLU A 75 11.86 -6.41 -12.99
N LEU A 76 11.08 -6.30 -14.07
CA LEU A 76 11.25 -7.18 -15.22
C LEU A 76 12.23 -6.55 -16.21
N PRO A 77 13.20 -7.33 -16.73
CA PRO A 77 14.12 -6.84 -17.77
C PRO A 77 13.42 -6.56 -19.11
N SER A 78 12.16 -6.96 -19.26
CA SER A 78 11.39 -6.79 -20.48
C SER A 78 9.88 -6.75 -20.23
N ARG A 79 9.13 -6.20 -21.20
CA ARG A 79 7.66 -6.16 -21.20
C ARG A 79 7.03 -7.53 -21.00
N TRP A 80 5.76 -7.55 -20.61
CA TRP A 80 4.96 -8.78 -20.58
C TRP A 80 4.70 -9.31 -21.99
N THR A 81 4.75 -10.63 -22.15
CA THR A 81 4.60 -11.31 -23.44
C THR A 81 3.68 -12.52 -23.28
N VAL A 82 3.13 -13.00 -24.40
CA VAL A 82 2.36 -14.26 -24.43
C VAL A 82 3.14 -15.40 -23.79
N GLU A 83 4.45 -15.49 -24.06
CA GLU A 83 5.30 -16.51 -23.48
C GLU A 83 5.31 -16.47 -21.95
N LYS A 84 5.53 -15.28 -21.36
CA LYS A 84 5.55 -15.11 -19.90
C LYS A 84 4.23 -15.48 -19.25
N ILE A 85 3.09 -15.08 -19.83
CA ILE A 85 1.78 -15.35 -19.23
C ILE A 85 1.35 -16.82 -19.37
N THR A 86 1.95 -17.56 -20.32
CA THR A 86 1.73 -19.00 -20.52
C THR A 86 2.83 -19.87 -19.93
N HIS A 87 3.88 -19.27 -19.36
CA HIS A 87 5.01 -20.01 -18.80
C HIS A 87 4.56 -20.82 -17.58
N ARG A 88 4.81 -22.13 -17.61
CA ARG A 88 4.53 -23.04 -16.50
C ARG A 88 5.78 -23.21 -15.65
N ASP A 89 5.68 -22.91 -14.37
CA ASP A 89 6.75 -23.08 -13.39
C ASP A 89 7.10 -24.57 -13.26
N GLY A 90 8.32 -24.92 -13.66
CA GLY A 90 8.77 -26.32 -13.73
C GLY A 90 7.98 -27.19 -14.71
N GLY A 91 7.27 -26.59 -15.68
CA GLY A 91 6.42 -27.30 -16.64
C GLY A 91 5.07 -27.78 -16.10
N ASN A 92 4.75 -27.47 -14.84
CA ASN A 92 3.55 -27.96 -14.17
C ASN A 92 2.28 -27.23 -14.66
N ALA A 93 1.24 -27.99 -15.02
CA ALA A 93 -0.05 -27.41 -15.39
C ALA A 93 -0.68 -26.64 -14.22
N GLY A 94 -1.42 -25.57 -14.53
CA GLY A 94 -2.06 -24.72 -13.52
C GLY A 94 -1.14 -23.66 -12.90
N THR A 95 0.13 -23.57 -13.29
CA THR A 95 1.10 -22.64 -12.68
C THR A 95 1.29 -21.35 -13.46
N SER A 96 0.96 -21.30 -14.75
CA SER A 96 1.08 -20.07 -15.53
C SER A 96 0.10 -18.99 -15.09
N LEU A 97 0.42 -17.73 -15.37
CA LEU A 97 -0.44 -16.58 -15.04
C LEU A 97 -1.85 -16.76 -15.63
N CYS A 98 -1.92 -17.14 -16.91
CA CYS A 98 -3.17 -17.36 -17.61
C CYS A 98 -3.99 -18.50 -16.99
N GLU A 99 -3.34 -19.61 -16.61
CA GLU A 99 -4.02 -20.75 -15.98
C GLU A 99 -4.54 -20.42 -14.58
N LYS A 100 -3.70 -19.77 -13.75
CA LYS A 100 -4.08 -19.32 -12.41
C LYS A 100 -5.28 -18.37 -12.45
N SER A 101 -5.25 -17.42 -13.38
CA SER A 101 -6.34 -16.47 -13.60
C SER A 101 -7.62 -17.20 -14.03
N LEU A 102 -7.56 -18.04 -15.07
CA LEU A 102 -8.73 -18.79 -15.57
C LEU A 102 -9.31 -19.75 -14.51
N ALA A 103 -8.47 -20.34 -13.66
CA ALA A 103 -8.91 -21.22 -12.57
C ALA A 103 -9.79 -20.53 -11.52
N GLN A 104 -9.76 -19.20 -11.42
CA GLN A 104 -10.65 -18.44 -10.54
C GLN A 104 -12.11 -18.47 -11.00
N SER A 105 -12.36 -18.81 -12.27
CA SER A 105 -13.71 -19.06 -12.74
C SER A 105 -14.23 -20.43 -12.32
N ARG A 106 -14.59 -20.49 -11.03
CA ARG A 106 -15.05 -21.69 -10.32
C ARG A 106 -16.31 -21.45 -9.50
N HIS A 107 -16.80 -20.22 -9.48
CA HIS A 107 -17.95 -19.77 -8.69
C HIS A 107 -19.15 -19.45 -9.59
N GLN A 108 -20.32 -19.26 -8.99
CA GLN A 108 -21.57 -19.08 -9.76
C GLN A 108 -21.59 -17.74 -10.50
N GLU A 109 -20.91 -16.74 -9.95
CA GLU A 109 -20.72 -15.40 -10.48
C GLU A 109 -19.97 -15.40 -11.82
N ILE A 110 -20.14 -14.34 -12.59
CA ILE A 110 -19.34 -14.10 -13.80
C ILE A 110 -17.92 -13.74 -13.35
N ALA A 111 -16.93 -14.47 -13.85
CA ALA A 111 -15.53 -14.16 -13.60
C ALA A 111 -15.01 -13.13 -14.62
N ARG A 112 -14.46 -12.04 -14.11
CA ARG A 112 -13.61 -11.13 -14.88
C ARG A 112 -12.18 -11.22 -14.37
N PHE A 113 -11.24 -10.92 -15.24
CA PHE A 113 -9.83 -10.98 -14.91
C PHE A 113 -9.20 -9.62 -15.14
N ARG A 114 -8.43 -9.15 -14.16
CA ARG A 114 -7.62 -7.95 -14.33
C ARG A 114 -6.18 -8.28 -14.00
N ILE A 115 -5.26 -7.91 -14.87
CA ILE A 115 -3.83 -8.04 -14.57
C ILE A 115 -3.28 -6.62 -14.41
N ALA A 116 -2.92 -6.27 -13.17
CA ALA A 116 -2.46 -4.93 -12.81
C ALA A 116 -0.94 -4.93 -12.62
N THR A 117 -0.22 -4.24 -13.50
CA THR A 117 1.26 -4.31 -13.53
C THR A 117 1.92 -2.95 -13.55
N SER A 118 3.09 -2.85 -12.91
CA SER A 118 3.95 -1.65 -13.02
C SER A 118 4.67 -1.55 -14.36
N TYR A 119 4.84 -2.65 -15.09
CA TYR A 119 5.48 -2.68 -16.42
C TYR A 119 4.47 -2.98 -17.53
N ASP A 120 4.69 -2.39 -18.70
CA ASP A 120 3.78 -2.53 -19.84
C ASP A 120 3.93 -3.89 -20.55
N VAL A 121 3.01 -4.15 -21.48
CA VAL A 121 2.93 -5.33 -22.32
C VAL A 121 3.50 -5.11 -23.71
N ASN A 122 3.84 -6.19 -24.40
CA ASN A 122 4.23 -6.16 -25.80
C ASN A 122 3.02 -5.92 -26.73
N ASP A 123 3.29 -5.70 -28.03
CA ASP A 123 2.23 -5.36 -28.98
C ASP A 123 1.15 -6.44 -29.11
N THR A 124 1.50 -7.72 -28.93
CA THR A 124 0.55 -8.84 -28.99
C THR A 124 -0.52 -8.77 -27.89
N LEU A 125 -0.18 -8.23 -26.73
CA LEU A 125 -1.08 -8.11 -25.57
C LEU A 125 -1.80 -6.76 -25.48
N LYS A 126 -1.45 -5.78 -26.32
CA LYS A 126 -2.11 -4.47 -26.33
C LYS A 126 -3.65 -4.52 -26.48
N PRO A 127 -4.26 -5.44 -27.25
CA PRO A 127 -5.73 -5.47 -27.39
C PRO A 127 -6.47 -5.62 -26.06
N ILE A 128 -5.92 -6.40 -25.12
CA ILE A 128 -6.54 -6.61 -23.79
C ILE A 128 -6.28 -5.45 -22.82
N LYS A 129 -5.48 -4.44 -23.17
CA LYS A 129 -5.39 -3.19 -22.39
C LYS A 129 -6.62 -2.30 -22.51
N LEU A 130 -7.44 -2.54 -23.53
CA LEU A 130 -8.65 -1.77 -23.74
C LEU A 130 -9.73 -2.25 -22.76
N PRO A 131 -10.46 -1.31 -22.10
CA PRO A 131 -11.51 -1.67 -21.15
C PRO A 131 -12.54 -2.65 -21.72
N LEU A 132 -13.04 -3.54 -20.87
CA LEU A 132 -14.10 -4.46 -21.24
C LEU A 132 -15.35 -3.68 -21.71
N GLY A 133 -15.93 -4.10 -22.83
CA GLY A 133 -17.11 -3.45 -23.42
C GLY A 133 -16.86 -2.09 -24.09
N SER A 134 -15.61 -1.60 -24.17
CA SER A 134 -15.33 -0.32 -24.84
C SER A 134 -15.49 -0.43 -26.37
N PRO A 135 -15.94 0.63 -27.06
CA PRO A 135 -16.02 0.65 -28.52
C PRO A 135 -14.67 0.36 -29.19
N GLU A 136 -13.59 0.88 -28.63
CA GLU A 136 -12.22 0.66 -29.11
C GLU A 136 -11.86 -0.82 -29.06
N ARG A 137 -12.19 -1.52 -27.96
CA ARG A 137 -11.95 -2.95 -27.84
C ARG A 137 -12.75 -3.75 -28.87
N ALA A 138 -14.00 -3.37 -29.13
CA ALA A 138 -14.82 -4.00 -30.16
C ALA A 138 -14.20 -3.90 -31.56
N THR A 139 -13.54 -2.78 -31.89
CA THR A 139 -12.81 -2.65 -33.17
C THR A 139 -11.57 -3.54 -33.29
N GLN A 140 -11.05 -4.05 -32.16
CA GLN A 140 -9.84 -4.88 -32.10
C GLN A 140 -10.15 -6.39 -32.10
N HIS A 141 -11.36 -6.79 -32.52
CA HIS A 141 -11.80 -8.19 -32.45
C HIS A 141 -10.83 -9.16 -33.16
N SER A 142 -10.32 -8.81 -34.35
CA SER A 142 -9.38 -9.66 -35.08
C SER A 142 -8.03 -9.80 -34.36
N GLN A 143 -7.56 -8.75 -33.69
CA GLN A 143 -6.34 -8.79 -32.88
C GLN A 143 -6.55 -9.63 -31.61
N ILE A 144 -7.73 -9.59 -30.99
CA ILE A 144 -8.08 -10.47 -29.86
C ILE A 144 -8.10 -11.94 -30.31
N GLN A 145 -8.69 -12.25 -31.45
CA GLN A 145 -8.67 -13.61 -32.01
C GLN A 145 -7.24 -14.09 -32.33
N ALA A 146 -6.39 -13.21 -32.86
CA ALA A 146 -4.98 -13.51 -33.08
C ALA A 146 -4.23 -13.77 -31.75
N LEU A 147 -4.54 -13.00 -30.69
CA LEU A 147 -4.01 -13.23 -29.35
C LEU A 147 -4.44 -14.59 -28.79
N ILE A 148 -5.74 -14.93 -28.87
CA ILE A 148 -6.27 -16.23 -28.45
C ILE A 148 -5.52 -17.36 -29.14
N ALA A 149 -5.37 -17.30 -30.46
CA ALA A 149 -4.61 -18.31 -31.22
C ALA A 149 -3.13 -18.38 -30.78
N SER A 150 -2.52 -17.25 -30.46
CA SER A 150 -1.14 -17.19 -29.98
C SER A 150 -0.99 -17.82 -28.59
N ILE A 151 -1.95 -17.60 -27.68
CA ILE A 151 -1.95 -18.19 -26.34
C ILE A 151 -2.18 -19.70 -26.45
N SER A 152 -3.22 -20.12 -27.18
CA SER A 152 -3.56 -21.55 -27.35
C SER A 152 -2.41 -22.37 -27.93
N ARG A 153 -1.63 -21.80 -28.86
CA ARG A 153 -0.45 -22.47 -29.43
C ARG A 153 0.63 -22.77 -28.39
N ARG A 154 0.75 -21.97 -27.32
CA ARG A 154 1.75 -22.19 -26.25
C ARG A 154 1.43 -23.40 -25.38
N PHE A 155 0.17 -23.83 -25.36
CA PHE A 155 -0.29 -24.99 -24.58
C PHE A 155 -0.26 -26.31 -25.36
N ASN A 156 0.33 -26.34 -26.56
CA ASN A 156 0.62 -27.55 -27.34
C ASN A 156 -0.54 -28.57 -27.45
N GLY A 157 -1.78 -28.09 -27.58
CA GLY A 157 -2.97 -28.93 -27.76
C GLY A 157 -3.65 -29.41 -26.47
N SER A 158 -3.16 -29.02 -25.29
CA SER A 158 -3.86 -29.19 -24.00
C SER A 158 -4.17 -27.82 -23.39
N PRO A 159 -5.10 -27.05 -23.98
CA PRO A 159 -5.47 -25.74 -23.47
C PRO A 159 -6.12 -25.89 -22.09
N PRO A 160 -5.83 -24.98 -21.15
CA PRO A 160 -6.43 -25.03 -19.84
C PRO A 160 -7.93 -24.71 -19.91
N LEU A 161 -8.68 -25.34 -19.02
CA LEU A 161 -10.08 -25.05 -18.77
C LEU A 161 -10.26 -24.64 -17.31
N SER A 162 -11.17 -23.71 -17.07
CA SER A 162 -11.63 -23.40 -15.72
C SER A 162 -12.44 -24.58 -15.15
N PRO A 163 -12.68 -24.64 -13.82
CA PRO A 163 -13.62 -25.60 -13.24
C PRO A 163 -15.05 -25.53 -13.81
N LYS A 164 -15.45 -24.40 -14.42
CA LYS A 164 -16.72 -24.25 -15.14
C LYS A 164 -16.67 -24.69 -16.61
N GLY A 165 -15.50 -25.11 -17.10
CA GLY A 165 -15.30 -25.50 -18.49
C GLY A 165 -15.06 -24.32 -19.44
N GLU A 166 -14.76 -23.14 -18.91
CA GLU A 166 -14.41 -21.96 -19.73
C GLU A 166 -12.96 -22.06 -20.19
N ASP A 167 -12.66 -21.53 -21.38
CA ASP A 167 -11.38 -21.70 -22.06
C ASP A 167 -10.58 -20.38 -22.18
N ILE A 168 -9.52 -20.41 -22.99
CA ILE A 168 -8.70 -19.23 -23.29
C ILE A 168 -9.49 -18.13 -24.01
N THR A 169 -10.51 -18.50 -24.79
CA THR A 169 -11.40 -17.53 -25.45
C THR A 169 -12.12 -16.71 -24.38
N TYR A 170 -12.75 -17.39 -23.42
CA TYR A 170 -13.40 -16.74 -22.29
C TYR A 170 -12.43 -15.87 -21.50
N TRP A 171 -11.22 -16.37 -21.21
CA TRP A 171 -10.19 -15.60 -20.53
C TRP A 171 -9.85 -14.31 -21.29
N ALA A 172 -9.52 -14.40 -22.59
CA ALA A 172 -9.11 -13.23 -23.37
C ALA A 172 -10.23 -12.21 -23.56
N GLU A 173 -11.48 -12.65 -23.64
CA GLU A 173 -12.65 -11.78 -23.76
C GLU A 173 -13.02 -11.09 -22.45
N ASN A 174 -12.78 -11.74 -21.31
CA ASN A 174 -13.09 -11.22 -19.96
C ASN A 174 -11.87 -10.70 -19.19
N CYS A 175 -10.69 -10.68 -19.83
CA CYS A 175 -9.46 -10.16 -19.26
C CYS A 175 -9.19 -8.70 -19.68
N TRP A 176 -8.80 -7.88 -18.72
CA TRP A 176 -8.29 -6.53 -18.89
C TRP A 176 -6.84 -6.49 -18.40
N TRP A 177 -5.95 -5.85 -19.14
CA TRP A 177 -4.60 -5.53 -18.68
C TRP A 177 -4.46 -4.06 -18.27
N GLU A 178 -4.15 -3.81 -17.01
CA GLU A 178 -3.99 -2.47 -16.45
C GLU A 178 -2.51 -2.14 -16.22
N LYS A 179 -1.97 -1.21 -17.01
CA LYS A 179 -0.66 -0.62 -16.73
C LYS A 179 -0.84 0.43 -15.63
N CYS A 180 -0.32 0.14 -14.46
CA CYS A 180 -0.33 1.01 -13.28
C CYS A 180 0.96 1.86 -13.23
N PRO A 181 1.06 2.88 -12.36
CA PRO A 181 2.30 3.64 -12.16
C PRO A 181 3.47 2.75 -11.74
N ASP A 182 4.67 3.07 -12.21
CA ASP A 182 5.82 2.16 -12.11
C ASP A 182 6.39 2.13 -10.68
N SER A 183 6.17 3.19 -9.90
CA SER A 183 6.67 3.37 -8.54
C SER A 183 5.55 3.59 -7.52
N ILE A 184 5.87 3.32 -6.25
CA ILE A 184 4.94 3.52 -5.12
C ILE A 184 4.60 5.00 -4.98
N GLU A 185 5.54 5.91 -5.19
CA GLU A 185 5.33 7.36 -5.07
C GLU A 185 4.36 7.88 -6.13
N ALA A 186 4.49 7.39 -7.37
CA ALA A 186 3.59 7.76 -8.45
C ALA A 186 2.17 7.21 -8.21
N LEU A 187 2.06 5.99 -7.68
CA LEU A 187 0.78 5.41 -7.29
C LEU A 187 0.16 6.12 -6.09
N TRP A 188 0.95 6.50 -5.09
CA TRP A 188 0.55 7.34 -3.97
C TRP A 188 -0.04 8.66 -4.47
N ALA A 189 0.68 9.39 -5.32
CA ALA A 189 0.23 10.69 -5.82
C ALA A 189 -1.11 10.58 -6.57
N LEU A 190 -1.27 9.51 -7.38
CA LEU A 190 -2.53 9.21 -8.05
C LEU A 190 -3.65 8.95 -7.03
N ASN A 191 -3.38 8.16 -5.99
CA ASN A 191 -4.38 7.85 -4.96
C ASN A 191 -4.78 9.08 -4.14
N ILE A 192 -3.84 9.99 -3.83
CA ILE A 192 -4.17 11.28 -3.19
C ILE A 192 -5.10 12.11 -4.08
N GLN A 193 -4.86 12.15 -5.40
CA GLN A 193 -5.78 12.82 -6.33
C GLN A 193 -7.17 12.17 -6.32
N GLN A 194 -7.26 10.84 -6.29
CA GLN A 194 -8.54 10.15 -6.16
C GLN A 194 -9.24 10.43 -4.82
N LEU A 195 -8.50 10.45 -3.71
CA LEU A 195 -9.05 10.80 -2.39
C LEU A 195 -9.64 12.21 -2.39
N ASN A 196 -8.95 13.19 -2.99
CA ASN A 196 -9.50 14.53 -3.14
C ASN A 196 -10.81 14.54 -3.94
N ARG A 197 -10.89 13.74 -5.00
CA ARG A 197 -12.13 13.58 -5.78
C ARG A 197 -13.24 12.93 -4.95
N VAL A 198 -12.93 11.91 -4.15
CA VAL A 198 -13.88 11.26 -3.23
C VAL A 198 -14.44 12.28 -2.24
N LEU A 199 -13.56 13.06 -1.59
CA LEU A 199 -13.94 14.10 -0.63
C LEU A 199 -14.86 15.14 -1.29
N GLN A 200 -14.50 15.60 -2.48
CA GLN A 200 -15.30 16.56 -3.25
C GLN A 200 -16.69 16.00 -3.59
N VAL A 201 -16.78 14.80 -4.17
CA VAL A 201 -18.05 14.18 -4.57
C VAL A 201 -18.95 13.91 -3.36
N LYS A 202 -18.38 13.54 -2.22
CA LYS A 202 -19.13 13.31 -0.97
C LYS A 202 -19.42 14.59 -0.18
N GLY A 203 -18.97 15.76 -0.64
CA GLY A 203 -19.15 17.03 0.07
C GLY A 203 -18.39 17.12 1.40
N LEU A 204 -17.37 16.30 1.57
CA LEU A 204 -16.52 16.24 2.76
C LEU A 204 -15.40 17.26 2.63
N ARG A 205 -15.33 18.22 3.56
CA ARG A 205 -14.23 19.20 3.62
C ARG A 205 -13.12 18.66 4.50
N LEU A 206 -11.90 18.69 4.01
CA LEU A 206 -10.71 18.31 4.77
C LEU A 206 -9.55 19.22 4.38
N GLU A 207 -8.88 19.76 5.39
CA GLU A 207 -7.68 20.59 5.21
C GLU A 207 -6.55 19.80 4.56
N ILE A 208 -5.72 20.49 3.78
CA ILE A 208 -4.63 19.87 3.00
C ILE A 208 -3.68 19.08 3.90
N GLU A 209 -3.37 19.62 5.08
CA GLU A 209 -2.48 19.02 6.09
C GLU A 209 -2.95 17.65 6.63
N HIS A 210 -4.25 17.33 6.52
CA HIS A 210 -4.80 16.06 7.01
C HIS A 210 -4.99 15.01 5.90
N ARG A 211 -4.72 15.35 4.63
CA ARG A 211 -4.97 14.46 3.49
C ARG A 211 -4.06 13.24 3.49
N ASP A 212 -2.77 13.47 3.70
CA ASP A 212 -1.78 12.40 3.74
C ASP A 212 -2.04 11.47 4.93
N GLU A 213 -2.41 12.04 6.08
CA GLU A 213 -2.76 11.26 7.25
C GLU A 213 -4.02 10.40 7.03
N LEU A 214 -5.07 10.97 6.45
CA LEU A 214 -6.28 10.21 6.10
C LEU A 214 -5.97 9.09 5.11
N TYR A 215 -5.13 9.35 4.11
CA TYR A 215 -4.71 8.33 3.15
C TYR A 215 -3.88 7.21 3.80
N LEU A 216 -2.93 7.55 4.68
CA LEU A 216 -2.19 6.55 5.46
C LEU A 216 -3.12 5.67 6.29
N GLN A 217 -4.14 6.25 6.91
CA GLN A 217 -5.11 5.48 7.68
C GLN A 217 -5.96 4.55 6.80
N LEU A 218 -6.30 4.97 5.57
CA LEU A 218 -6.91 4.07 4.58
C LEU A 218 -5.97 2.92 4.21
N LEU A 219 -4.71 3.24 3.93
CA LEU A 219 -3.70 2.25 3.56
C LEU A 219 -3.46 1.23 4.67
N SER A 220 -3.34 1.66 5.93
CA SER A 220 -3.26 0.77 7.09
C SER A 220 -4.52 -0.11 7.23
N LYS A 221 -5.70 0.42 6.88
CA LYS A 221 -6.93 -0.38 6.90
C LYS A 221 -6.90 -1.49 5.84
N VAL A 222 -6.36 -1.21 4.65
CA VAL A 222 -6.15 -2.19 3.58
C VAL A 222 -5.09 -3.22 3.97
N GLU A 223 -3.97 -2.77 4.52
CA GLU A 223 -2.88 -3.62 5.00
C GLU A 223 -3.35 -4.58 6.11
N LEU A 224 -4.15 -4.09 7.06
CA LEU A 224 -4.75 -4.94 8.08
C LEU A 224 -5.67 -6.03 7.50
N CYS A 225 -6.31 -5.77 6.35
CA CYS A 225 -7.10 -6.78 5.66
C CYS A 225 -6.21 -7.81 4.93
N SER A 226 -5.06 -7.41 4.37
CA SER A 226 -4.17 -8.31 3.65
C SER A 226 -3.36 -9.25 4.56
N TYR A 227 -3.16 -8.89 5.83
CA TYR A 227 -2.48 -9.77 6.81
C TYR A 227 -3.39 -10.80 7.49
N ARG A 228 -4.72 -10.64 7.44
CA ARG A 228 -5.64 -11.52 8.17
C ARG A 228 -5.87 -12.82 7.41
N GLU A 229 -5.68 -13.96 8.08
CA GLU A 229 -5.91 -15.28 7.47
C GLU A 229 -7.39 -15.44 7.05
N PRO A 230 -7.69 -15.60 5.75
CA PRO A 230 -9.07 -15.68 5.25
C PRO A 230 -9.81 -16.95 5.72
N TYR A 231 -9.07 -17.97 6.18
CA TYR A 231 -9.59 -19.27 6.61
C TYR A 231 -10.10 -19.30 8.05
N ARG A 232 -9.70 -18.34 8.91
CA ARG A 232 -10.18 -18.25 10.29
C ARG A 232 -11.46 -17.42 10.40
N GLU A 233 -11.49 -16.26 9.76
CA GLU A 233 -12.64 -15.35 9.77
C GLU A 233 -12.87 -14.78 8.36
N ARG A 234 -13.93 -15.25 7.69
CA ARG A 234 -14.19 -14.99 6.26
C ARG A 234 -14.58 -13.53 5.91
N THR A 235 -14.70 -12.66 6.90
CA THR A 235 -15.08 -11.25 6.73
C THR A 235 -13.88 -10.30 6.85
N ASN A 236 -12.79 -10.77 7.44
CA ASN A 236 -11.70 -9.91 7.91
C ASN A 236 -10.82 -9.32 6.81
N PHE A 237 -10.83 -9.93 5.64
CA PHE A 237 -10.08 -9.47 4.47
C PHE A 237 -10.93 -8.61 3.53
N LYS A 238 -12.19 -8.32 3.89
CA LYS A 238 -13.16 -7.62 3.05
C LYS A 238 -13.34 -6.18 3.51
N LEU A 239 -13.48 -5.28 2.55
CA LEU A 239 -13.84 -3.89 2.75
C LEU A 239 -15.13 -3.62 1.98
N GLU A 240 -16.21 -3.33 2.70
CA GLU A 240 -17.51 -3.04 2.11
C GLU A 240 -17.70 -1.53 1.91
N ARG A 241 -18.46 -1.17 0.87
CA ARG A 241 -18.72 0.24 0.52
C ARG A 241 -19.30 1.04 1.67
N GLN A 242 -20.32 0.50 2.35
CA GLN A 242 -21.05 1.22 3.38
C GLN A 242 -20.14 1.48 4.58
N GLU A 243 -19.48 0.44 5.08
CA GLU A 243 -18.50 0.55 6.16
C GLU A 243 -17.39 1.56 5.84
N LEU A 244 -16.86 1.53 4.62
CA LEU A 244 -15.81 2.46 4.20
C LEU A 244 -16.33 3.90 4.06
N THR A 245 -17.57 4.08 3.61
CA THR A 245 -18.23 5.39 3.52
C THR A 245 -18.43 5.99 4.90
N ASP A 246 -18.94 5.20 5.84
CA ASP A 246 -19.18 5.61 7.23
C ASP A 246 -17.86 5.93 7.93
N TRP A 247 -16.85 5.06 7.77
CA TRP A 247 -15.50 5.29 8.27
C TRP A 247 -14.90 6.60 7.74
N LEU A 248 -15.00 6.87 6.43
CA LEU A 248 -14.46 8.09 5.84
C LEU A 248 -15.15 9.33 6.41
N ALA A 249 -16.48 9.32 6.48
CA ALA A 249 -17.26 10.44 7.01
C ALA A 249 -16.92 10.70 8.49
N GLU A 250 -16.87 9.66 9.31
CA GLU A 250 -16.47 9.74 10.71
C GLU A 250 -15.06 10.33 10.85
N ARG A 251 -14.11 9.88 10.02
CA ARG A 251 -12.72 10.33 10.12
C ARG A 251 -12.53 11.78 9.72
N VAL A 252 -13.18 12.21 8.64
CA VAL A 252 -13.18 13.62 8.23
C VAL A 252 -13.86 14.49 9.29
N TYR A 253 -14.99 14.04 9.86
CA TYR A 253 -15.65 14.76 10.96
C TYR A 253 -14.71 14.94 12.16
N LYS A 254 -13.98 13.87 12.54
CA LYS A 254 -12.97 13.94 13.60
C LYS A 254 -11.89 14.97 13.28
N PHE A 255 -11.32 14.96 12.06
CA PHE A 255 -10.32 15.96 11.65
C PHE A 255 -10.84 17.39 11.77
N ASN A 256 -12.06 17.66 11.30
CA ASN A 256 -12.63 19.02 11.30
C ASN A 256 -12.97 19.55 12.68
N GLN A 257 -13.39 18.68 13.61
CA GLN A 257 -13.70 19.10 14.98
C GLN A 257 -12.43 19.30 15.84
N GLY A 258 -11.24 19.10 15.27
CA GLY A 258 -10.02 18.94 16.08
C GLY A 258 -10.07 17.72 17.01
N LEU A 259 -11.10 16.87 16.86
CA LEU A 259 -11.31 15.62 17.60
C LEU A 259 -10.56 14.44 16.95
N ALA A 260 -9.87 14.65 15.83
CA ALA A 260 -8.94 13.68 15.26
C ALA A 260 -7.83 13.32 16.24
N ASP A 261 -7.54 14.24 17.15
CA ASP A 261 -7.16 13.95 18.52
C ASP A 261 -6.98 15.33 19.16
N THR A 262 -7.62 15.64 20.29
CA THR A 262 -7.15 16.75 21.16
C THR A 262 -5.68 16.56 21.58
N ASN A 263 -5.16 15.37 21.31
CA ASN A 263 -3.81 14.90 21.47
C ASN A 263 -2.98 14.87 20.16
N SER A 264 -3.45 15.44 19.06
CA SER A 264 -2.69 15.45 17.81
C SER A 264 -1.40 16.24 17.96
N LEU A 265 -0.36 15.83 17.25
CA LEU A 265 0.95 16.49 17.23
C LEU A 265 0.81 18.01 16.99
N SER A 266 -0.02 18.40 16.02
CA SER A 266 -0.25 19.81 15.68
C SER A 266 -0.87 20.59 16.84
N THR A 267 -1.83 20.01 17.54
CA THR A 267 -2.43 20.60 18.75
C THR A 267 -1.41 20.73 19.88
N LYS A 268 -0.60 19.69 20.13
CA LYS A 268 0.46 19.69 21.15
C LYS A 268 1.54 20.72 20.88
N LEU A 269 1.97 20.86 19.62
CA LEU A 269 2.94 21.87 19.20
C LEU A 269 2.37 23.29 19.24
N ARG A 270 1.11 23.48 18.80
CA ARG A 270 0.44 24.78 18.88
C ARG A 270 0.29 25.25 20.33
N ALA A 271 -0.11 24.34 21.22
CA ALA A 271 -0.22 24.63 22.63
C ALA A 271 1.16 24.99 23.24
N ALA A 272 2.25 24.33 22.79
CA ALA A 272 3.62 24.66 23.16
C ALA A 272 4.16 25.96 22.52
N GLY A 273 3.32 26.67 21.75
CA GLY A 273 3.62 27.97 21.18
C GLY A 273 4.46 27.92 19.90
N PHE A 274 4.50 26.81 19.17
CA PHE A 274 5.22 26.72 17.89
C PHE A 274 4.49 27.42 16.75
N ALA A 275 5.26 27.98 15.81
CA ALA A 275 4.74 28.61 14.60
C ALA A 275 4.19 27.58 13.61
N ALA A 276 3.25 27.98 12.75
CA ALA A 276 2.61 27.10 11.77
C ALA A 276 3.62 26.41 10.84
N GLU A 277 4.69 27.09 10.43
CA GLU A 277 5.76 26.53 9.60
C GLU A 277 6.49 25.38 10.29
N THR A 278 6.78 25.51 11.59
CA THR A 278 7.43 24.45 12.38
C THR A 278 6.50 23.25 12.56
N ILE A 279 5.20 23.51 12.75
CA ILE A 279 4.19 22.46 12.86
C ILE A 279 4.10 21.66 11.56
N ALA A 280 4.05 22.34 10.41
CA ALA A 280 4.03 21.70 9.11
C ALA A 280 5.29 20.84 8.88
N ALA A 281 6.48 21.35 9.21
CA ALA A 281 7.72 20.59 9.10
C ALA A 281 7.73 19.35 10.03
N ALA A 282 7.19 19.46 11.24
CA ALA A 282 7.06 18.33 12.16
C ALA A 282 6.10 17.25 11.64
N GLN A 283 4.96 17.67 11.07
CA GLN A 283 4.01 16.76 10.42
C GLN A 283 4.66 16.08 9.21
N GLU A 284 5.42 16.80 8.38
CA GLU A 284 6.13 16.22 7.24
C GLU A 284 7.15 15.15 7.69
N LEU A 285 7.90 15.41 8.76
CA LEU A 285 8.83 14.43 9.33
C LEU A 285 8.12 13.20 9.89
N LYS A 286 6.97 13.37 10.56
CA LYS A 286 6.10 12.26 11.01
C LYS A 286 5.64 11.42 9.81
N LEU A 287 5.13 12.06 8.77
CA LEU A 287 4.64 11.40 7.55
C LEU A 287 5.76 10.66 6.82
N LYS A 288 6.94 11.25 6.69
CA LYS A 288 8.13 10.59 6.12
C LYS A 288 8.51 9.33 6.90
N TYR A 289 8.50 9.40 8.23
CA TYR A 289 8.74 8.22 9.06
C TYR A 289 7.66 7.14 8.86
N LEU A 290 6.38 7.51 8.82
CA LEU A 290 5.28 6.56 8.58
C LEU A 290 5.37 5.93 7.18
N GLY A 291 5.78 6.70 6.17
CA GLY A 291 6.06 6.20 4.82
C GLY A 291 7.17 5.15 4.83
N GLU A 292 8.24 5.36 5.60
CA GLU A 292 9.33 4.40 5.73
C GLU A 292 8.96 3.12 6.48
N CYS A 293 8.06 3.20 7.47
CA CYS A 293 7.49 2.00 8.10
C CYS A 293 6.80 1.09 7.05
N LEU A 294 6.28 1.69 5.98
CA LEU A 294 5.62 0.98 4.89
C LEU A 294 6.63 0.53 3.83
N SER A 295 7.57 1.37 3.38
CA SER A 295 8.47 1.08 2.24
C SER A 295 9.72 0.26 2.60
N ASN A 296 10.28 0.43 3.80
CA ASN A 296 11.55 -0.15 4.27
C ASN A 296 12.77 0.18 3.39
N ASP A 297 12.76 1.32 2.70
CA ASP A 297 13.82 1.67 1.74
C ASP A 297 15.11 2.15 2.41
N PHE A 298 15.02 2.81 3.57
CA PHE A 298 16.19 3.32 4.29
C PHE A 298 16.57 2.52 5.55
N CYS A 299 15.64 1.76 6.14
CA CYS A 299 15.90 1.04 7.39
C CYS A 299 15.18 -0.31 7.40
N GLU A 300 15.87 -1.38 7.81
CA GLU A 300 15.25 -2.70 7.95
C GLU A 300 14.25 -2.73 9.12
N PRO A 301 13.14 -3.50 9.03
CA PRO A 301 12.09 -3.53 10.07
C PRO A 301 12.59 -3.87 11.48
N ARG A 302 13.65 -4.67 11.62
CA ARG A 302 14.23 -5.01 12.92
C ARG A 302 15.00 -3.81 13.48
N THR A 303 15.83 -3.19 12.66
CA THR A 303 16.62 -2.01 13.03
C THR A 303 15.72 -0.83 13.36
N LEU A 304 14.66 -0.63 12.58
CA LEU A 304 13.67 0.42 12.84
C LEU A 304 13.00 0.20 14.21
N ARG A 305 12.59 -1.04 14.53
CA ARG A 305 12.01 -1.37 15.85
C ARG A 305 12.97 -1.16 17.02
N LEU A 306 14.26 -1.47 16.83
CA LEU A 306 15.27 -1.20 17.85
C LEU A 306 15.44 0.31 18.06
N LEU A 307 15.58 1.08 16.97
CA LEU A 307 15.67 2.54 17.02
C LEU A 307 14.44 3.15 17.71
N GLU A 308 13.24 2.71 17.35
CA GLU A 308 11.98 3.13 17.98
C GLU A 308 11.97 2.82 19.48
N GLY A 309 12.38 1.61 19.87
CA GLY A 309 12.45 1.20 21.28
C GLY A 309 13.38 2.10 22.10
N GLU A 310 14.60 2.34 21.61
CA GLU A 310 15.60 3.18 22.28
C GLU A 310 15.14 4.64 22.38
N ILE A 311 14.58 5.19 21.29
CA ILE A 311 14.05 6.56 21.30
C ILE A 311 12.89 6.65 22.29
N LEU A 312 11.96 5.69 22.30
CA LEU A 312 10.81 5.73 23.19
C LEU A 312 11.24 5.67 24.66
N ASP A 313 12.17 4.79 25.01
CA ASP A 313 12.70 4.67 26.37
C ASP A 313 13.32 5.99 26.84
N ALA A 314 14.19 6.58 26.02
CA ALA A 314 14.82 7.86 26.32
C ALA A 314 13.81 9.02 26.43
N LEU A 315 12.79 9.05 25.56
CA LEU A 315 11.73 10.04 25.63
C LEU A 315 10.89 9.91 26.91
N LEU A 316 10.64 8.68 27.38
CA LEU A 316 9.93 8.44 28.65
C LEU A 316 10.77 8.84 29.87
N ALA A 317 12.09 8.65 29.82
CA ALA A 317 13.02 9.16 30.84
C ALA A 317 12.98 10.70 30.91
N LEU A 318 13.15 11.38 29.77
CA LEU A 318 13.07 12.84 29.68
C LEU A 318 11.71 13.39 30.17
N ARG A 319 10.61 12.71 29.84
CA ARG A 319 9.28 13.08 30.35
C ARG A 319 9.23 13.02 31.87
N SER A 320 9.83 12.00 32.47
CA SER A 320 9.87 11.84 33.93
C SER A 320 10.65 12.98 34.58
N GLU A 321 11.74 13.44 33.96
CA GLU A 321 12.50 14.62 34.40
C GLU A 321 11.72 15.93 34.24
N LYS A 322 11.00 16.10 33.13
CA LYS A 322 10.15 17.28 32.92
C LYS A 322 9.03 17.38 33.96
N TYR A 323 8.42 16.26 34.31
CA TYR A 323 7.30 16.24 35.25
C TYR A 323 7.76 16.16 36.71
N ALA A 324 9.07 16.11 36.96
CA ALA A 324 9.60 16.17 38.31
C ALA A 324 9.29 17.53 38.98
N PRO A 325 8.97 17.54 40.29
CA PRO A 325 8.75 18.79 41.03
C PRO A 325 9.98 19.71 40.93
N GLY A 326 9.78 20.94 40.44
CA GLY A 326 10.85 21.92 40.29
C GLY A 326 11.50 21.99 38.89
N SER A 327 11.03 21.20 37.92
CA SER A 327 11.46 21.37 36.53
C SER A 327 11.06 22.76 35.98
N THR A 328 12.04 23.45 35.39
CA THR A 328 11.86 24.78 34.79
C THR A 328 11.88 24.75 33.26
N LEU A 329 11.95 23.56 32.66
CA LEU A 329 12.06 23.40 31.21
C LEU A 329 10.81 23.93 30.51
N SER A 330 11.00 24.96 29.69
CA SER A 330 9.94 25.46 28.83
C SER A 330 9.51 24.40 27.82
N PRO A 331 8.29 24.47 27.28
CA PRO A 331 7.82 23.53 26.25
C PRO A 331 8.76 23.42 25.04
N ARG A 332 9.40 24.53 24.64
CA ARG A 332 10.33 24.57 23.50
C ARG A 332 11.67 23.93 23.84
N GLU A 333 12.25 24.25 25.00
CA GLU A 333 13.52 23.63 25.44
C GLU A 333 13.36 22.11 25.59
N PHE A 334 12.22 21.66 26.11
CA PHE A 334 11.94 20.24 26.23
C PHE A 334 11.77 19.55 24.86
N HIS A 335 11.07 20.20 23.91
CA HIS A 335 10.99 19.71 22.54
C HIS A 335 12.37 19.55 21.90
N ASP A 336 13.23 20.56 22.04
CA ASP A 336 14.58 20.54 21.46
C ASP A 336 15.44 19.46 22.09
N LEU A 337 15.31 19.24 23.40
CA LEU A 337 15.96 18.14 24.11
C LEU A 337 15.50 16.79 23.57
N CYS A 338 14.19 16.57 23.42
CA CYS A 338 13.65 15.35 22.81
C CYS A 338 14.17 15.12 21.38
N ALA A 339 14.23 16.16 20.56
CA ALA A 339 14.74 16.08 19.20
C ALA A 339 16.24 15.78 19.14
N GLN A 340 17.03 16.39 20.03
CA GLN A 340 18.47 16.14 20.16
C GLN A 340 18.73 14.71 20.63
N THR A 341 18.00 14.24 21.64
CA THR A 341 18.12 12.86 22.15
C THR A 341 17.78 11.84 21.08
N ALA A 342 16.71 12.03 20.32
CA ALA A 342 16.37 11.14 19.22
C ALA A 342 17.48 11.07 18.15
N LYS A 343 18.08 12.21 17.80
CA LYS A 343 19.23 12.27 16.87
C LYS A 343 20.49 11.64 17.45
N ALA A 344 20.75 11.84 18.75
CA ALA A 344 21.92 11.29 19.42
C ALA A 344 21.87 9.75 19.49
N ILE A 345 20.69 9.18 19.75
CA ILE A 345 20.48 7.72 19.71
C ILE A 345 20.79 7.18 18.32
N LEU A 346 20.28 7.82 17.27
CA LEU A 346 20.59 7.46 15.89
C LEU A 346 22.10 7.49 15.58
N GLN A 347 22.82 8.44 16.17
CA GLN A 347 24.28 8.62 16.01
C GLN A 347 25.10 7.77 17.00
N GLY A 348 24.45 7.02 17.89
CA GLY A 348 25.10 6.30 18.97
C GLY A 348 25.80 5.01 18.51
N GLU A 349 26.87 4.66 19.22
CA GLU A 349 27.69 3.47 18.92
C GLU A 349 26.90 2.14 18.97
N MET A 350 25.81 2.05 19.75
CA MET A 350 24.99 0.83 19.83
C MET A 350 24.29 0.48 18.52
N LEU A 351 23.97 1.47 17.68
CA LEU A 351 23.42 1.25 16.34
C LEU A 351 24.55 1.11 15.31
N HIS A 352 25.70 1.75 15.51
CA HIS A 352 26.85 1.62 14.59
C HIS A 352 27.66 0.32 14.73
N ASN A 353 27.71 -0.31 15.92
CA ASN A 353 28.60 -1.45 16.20
C ASN A 353 27.92 -2.82 16.12
N GLY A 354 26.64 -2.91 15.78
CA GLY A 354 25.92 -4.18 15.70
C GLY A 354 24.85 -4.19 14.63
N ALA A 355 25.14 -4.81 13.48
CA ALA A 355 24.16 -5.29 12.50
C ALA A 355 23.49 -4.29 11.55
N ILE A 356 23.99 -3.07 11.38
CA ILE A 356 23.46 -2.12 10.38
C ILE A 356 24.45 -2.02 9.22
N GLY A 357 24.07 -2.50 8.04
CA GLY A 357 24.89 -2.37 6.83
C GLY A 357 25.23 -0.92 6.49
N ASP A 358 26.20 -0.70 5.60
CA ASP A 358 26.85 0.58 5.25
C ASP A 358 25.94 1.75 4.82
N LYS A 359 24.61 1.60 4.82
CA LYS A 359 23.69 2.69 4.47
C LYS A 359 23.43 3.59 5.68
N PRO A 360 23.73 4.89 5.59
CA PRO A 360 23.42 5.83 6.65
C PRO A 360 21.90 5.93 6.82
N ILE A 361 21.41 5.68 8.04
CA ILE A 361 19.99 5.84 8.36
C ILE A 361 19.67 7.35 8.37
N PRO A 362 18.69 7.82 7.59
CA PRO A 362 18.35 9.24 7.53
C PRO A 362 17.89 9.81 8.88
N GLY A 363 18.37 11.02 9.22
CA GLY A 363 18.01 11.70 10.46
C GLY A 363 16.52 12.00 10.64
N PHE A 364 15.74 12.01 9.54
CA PHE A 364 14.30 12.22 9.62
C PHE A 364 13.57 11.06 10.30
N LEU A 365 14.11 9.84 10.28
CA LEU A 365 13.47 8.67 10.90
C LEU A 365 13.37 8.83 12.42
N ALA A 366 14.45 9.27 13.05
CA ALA A 366 14.49 9.45 14.50
C ALA A 366 13.56 10.58 14.96
N VAL A 367 13.61 11.73 14.30
CA VAL A 367 12.76 12.89 14.64
C VAL A 367 11.30 12.62 14.26
N GLY A 368 11.05 11.96 13.13
CA GLY A 368 9.71 11.56 12.70
C GLY A 368 9.07 10.58 13.69
N TYR A 369 9.83 9.62 14.22
CA TYR A 369 9.36 8.75 15.30
C TYR A 369 9.08 9.51 16.60
N MET A 370 9.94 10.46 16.99
CA MET A 370 9.68 11.31 18.17
C MET A 370 8.34 12.04 18.06
N TYR A 371 8.03 12.54 16.86
CA TYR A 371 6.73 13.16 16.59
C TYR A 371 5.58 12.15 16.57
N GLN A 372 5.78 10.94 16.07
CA GLN A 372 4.80 9.86 16.18
C GLN A 372 4.53 9.45 17.64
N ALA A 373 5.57 9.37 18.46
CA ALA A 373 5.45 9.06 19.89
C ALA A 373 4.71 10.17 20.64
N THR A 374 4.97 11.43 20.25
CA THR A 374 4.23 12.60 20.74
C THR A 374 2.76 12.51 20.34
N ASP A 375 2.45 12.20 19.08
CA ASP A 375 1.08 12.00 18.57
C ASP A 375 0.33 10.94 19.41
N ARG A 376 0.99 9.81 19.71
CA ARG A 376 0.48 8.71 20.56
C ARG A 376 0.45 9.01 22.06
N CYS A 377 0.67 10.25 22.49
CA CYS A 377 0.66 10.69 23.90
C CYS A 377 1.75 10.10 24.80
N PHE A 378 2.77 9.46 24.24
CA PHE A 378 3.90 9.04 25.07
C PHE A 378 4.67 10.23 25.62
N VAL A 379 4.69 11.35 24.90
CA VAL A 379 5.32 12.63 25.29
C VAL A 379 4.34 13.78 25.10
N GLN A 380 4.37 14.76 26.01
CA GLN A 380 3.69 16.06 25.84
C GLN A 380 4.66 17.19 26.18
N PHE A 381 4.63 18.27 25.41
CA PHE A 381 5.53 19.41 25.61
C PHE A 381 5.06 20.36 26.71
N ILE A 382 3.77 20.29 27.05
CA ILE A 382 3.17 21.00 28.18
C ILE A 382 2.78 19.96 29.20
N ASN A 383 2.91 20.32 30.48
CA ASN A 383 2.49 19.45 31.56
C ASN A 383 0.97 19.23 31.48
N PRO A 384 0.48 17.98 31.55
CA PRO A 384 -0.95 17.73 31.66
C PRO A 384 -1.48 18.41 32.92
N ALA A 385 -2.64 19.06 32.78
CA ALA A 385 -3.32 19.77 33.87
C ALA A 385 -3.79 18.83 34.97
#